data_AF-A0A0C2SA02-F1
#
_entry.id   AF-A0A0C2SA02-F1
#
_cell.length_a   1.000
_cell.length_b   1.000
_cell.length_c   1.000
_cell.angle_alpha   90.00
_cell.angle_beta   90.00
_cell.angle_gamma   90.00
#
_symmetry.space_group_name_H-M   'P 1'
#
loop_
_entity.id
_entity.type
_entity.pdbx_description
1 polymer ?
#
loop_
_entity_poly.entity_id
_entity_poly.type
_entity_poly.pdbx_seq_one_letter_code
_entity_poly.pdbx_strand_id
1 'polypeptide(L)'
;MLGSHDVRIFPADSRLDTRKFPGTWALVDSNVELIPPRGEFTSAHSKFYLVQATSPQPSRWKAWKKQLSVAIAVMKPWSWKELYIGGTEFISPPLDASALRDVFIKYGRSARHCYDLVGNSATIAQWEKQIPNLLTGMPDISVFEGSIAGNTMHYMAENIMKATSQLITIIPDTDRQPHVTLVSRHIAGHFFRAVLEHNYEMFWSYFNQFSSVSETRTPAEWLWELHAILVELSTKTTRTN
;
A
#
# COMPACT_ATOMS: atom_id res chain seq x y z
N MET A 1 -18.15 0.51 -26.89
CA MET A 1 -18.59 1.59 -25.99
C MET A 1 -17.62 1.61 -24.82
N LEU A 2 -17.03 2.77 -24.50
CA LEU A 2 -16.14 2.92 -23.35
C LEU A 2 -16.99 2.81 -22.07
N GLY A 3 -16.57 1.99 -21.10
CA GLY A 3 -17.09 2.12 -19.75
C GLY A 3 -16.70 3.50 -19.22
N SER A 4 -17.67 4.30 -18.77
CA SER A 4 -17.44 5.66 -18.27
C SER A 4 -16.55 5.75 -17.01
N HIS A 5 -16.09 4.61 -16.50
CA HIS A 5 -15.33 4.49 -15.26
C HIS A 5 -13.80 4.53 -15.44
N ASP A 6 -13.29 4.26 -16.66
CA ASP A 6 -11.85 4.02 -16.86
C ASP A 6 -11.03 5.24 -17.29
N VAL A 7 -11.70 6.28 -17.80
CA VAL A 7 -11.07 7.54 -18.22
C VAL A 7 -11.83 8.70 -17.61
N ARG A 8 -11.12 9.53 -16.84
CA ARG A 8 -11.68 10.78 -16.29
C ARG A 8 -10.95 11.98 -16.89
N ILE A 9 -11.73 12.91 -17.43
CA ILE A 9 -11.22 14.14 -18.03
C ILE A 9 -11.48 15.28 -17.06
N PHE A 10 -10.43 16.01 -16.70
CA PHE A 10 -10.53 17.19 -15.85
C PHE A 10 -10.11 18.42 -16.64
N PRO A 11 -11.00 19.42 -16.81
CA PRO A 11 -10.59 20.70 -17.35
C PRO A 11 -9.58 21.34 -16.38
N ALA A 12 -8.56 22.00 -16.91
CA ALA A 12 -7.65 22.78 -16.08
C ALA A 12 -8.43 23.93 -15.46
N ASP A 13 -8.78 23.84 -14.18
CA ASP A 13 -9.27 25.00 -13.45
C ASP A 13 -8.07 25.91 -13.16
N SER A 14 -8.26 27.20 -13.43
CA SER A 14 -7.32 28.32 -13.26
C SER A 14 -6.71 28.47 -11.85
N ARG A 15 -7.15 27.67 -10.87
CA ARG A 15 -6.78 27.74 -9.46
C ARG A 15 -5.71 26.74 -9.01
N LEU A 16 -5.40 25.72 -9.82
CA LEU A 16 -4.20 24.90 -9.62
C LEU A 16 -3.04 25.59 -10.33
N ASP A 17 -1.90 25.77 -9.66
CA ASP A 17 -0.69 26.36 -10.27
C ASP A 17 -0.15 25.41 -11.36
N THR A 18 -0.75 25.48 -12.55
CA THR A 18 -0.50 24.61 -13.70
C THR A 18 0.79 24.97 -14.46
N ARG A 19 1.66 25.83 -13.90
CA ARG A 19 2.92 26.24 -14.53
C ARG A 19 3.81 25.07 -14.96
N LYS A 20 3.62 23.87 -14.38
CA LYS A 20 4.34 22.64 -14.77
C LYS A 20 3.54 21.68 -15.65
N PHE A 21 2.21 21.81 -15.73
CA PHE A 21 1.32 20.86 -16.43
C PHE A 21 0.11 21.58 -17.06
N PRO A 22 0.31 22.30 -18.17
CA PRO A 22 -0.77 23.04 -18.83
C PRO A 22 -1.75 22.12 -19.56
N GLY A 23 -3.00 22.56 -19.69
CA GLY A 23 -4.02 21.92 -20.54
C GLY A 23 -4.93 20.92 -19.81
N THR A 24 -5.78 20.23 -20.57
CA THR A 24 -6.78 19.30 -20.02
C THR A 24 -6.13 17.98 -19.62
N TRP A 25 -6.46 17.44 -18.45
CA TRP A 25 -5.86 16.20 -17.96
C TRP A 25 -6.73 15.01 -18.32
N ALA A 26 -6.11 13.93 -18.80
CA ALA A 26 -6.73 12.63 -18.96
C ALA A 26 -6.15 11.68 -17.91
N LEU A 27 -6.96 11.32 -16.91
CA LEU A 27 -6.60 10.27 -15.95
C LEU A 27 -7.12 8.94 -16.49
N VAL A 28 -6.21 8.00 -16.72
CA VAL A 28 -6.56 6.66 -17.21
C VAL A 28 -6.10 5.64 -16.18
N ASP A 29 -6.99 4.75 -15.76
CA ASP A 29 -6.63 3.62 -14.91
C ASP A 29 -6.24 2.41 -15.80
N SER A 30 -5.09 1.79 -15.56
CA SER A 30 -4.68 0.60 -16.33
C SER A 30 -5.30 -0.64 -15.69
N ASN A 31 -6.45 -1.08 -16.18
CA ASN A 31 -7.01 -2.39 -15.82
C ASN A 31 -6.59 -3.49 -16.83
N VAL A 32 -6.92 -4.75 -16.57
CA VAL A 32 -6.55 -5.89 -17.43
C VAL A 32 -7.12 -5.81 -18.84
N GLU A 33 -8.21 -5.08 -19.02
CA GLU A 33 -8.94 -4.95 -20.29
C GLU A 33 -8.38 -3.81 -21.16
N LEU A 34 -7.64 -2.89 -20.56
CA LEU A 34 -7.05 -1.75 -21.24
C LEU A 34 -5.60 -2.01 -21.59
N ILE A 35 -5.23 -1.67 -22.82
CA ILE A 35 -3.84 -1.68 -23.30
C ILE A 35 -3.21 -0.34 -22.92
N PRO A 36 -2.31 -0.28 -21.92
CA PRO A 36 -1.60 0.93 -21.59
C PRO A 36 -0.38 1.11 -22.52
N PRO A 37 -0.04 2.35 -22.89
CA PRO A 37 -0.81 3.58 -22.70
C PRO A 37 -1.84 3.72 -23.82
N ARG A 38 -2.94 4.40 -23.53
CA ARG A 38 -4.00 4.65 -24.51
C ARG A 38 -3.46 5.46 -25.70
N GLY A 39 -3.52 4.86 -26.90
CA GLY A 39 -3.02 5.45 -28.15
C GLY A 39 -3.66 6.81 -28.47
N GLU A 40 -4.92 6.98 -28.10
CA GLU A 40 -5.71 8.18 -28.33
C GLU A 40 -5.13 9.41 -27.63
N PHE A 41 -4.48 9.22 -26.48
CA PHE A 41 -3.90 10.29 -25.66
C PHE A 41 -2.39 10.46 -25.86
N THR A 42 -1.73 9.54 -26.58
CA THR A 42 -0.28 9.55 -26.80
C THR A 42 0.14 10.09 -28.15
N SER A 43 -0.83 10.42 -29.02
CA SER A 43 -0.53 11.08 -30.30
C SER A 43 0.09 12.47 -30.09
N ALA A 44 0.99 12.88 -30.99
CA ALA A 44 1.60 14.21 -30.97
C ALA A 44 0.57 15.36 -31.09
N HIS A 45 -0.65 15.06 -31.57
CA HIS A 45 -1.75 16.00 -31.72
C HIS A 45 -2.70 16.00 -30.50
N SER A 46 -2.46 15.15 -29.50
CA SER A 46 -3.25 15.10 -28.28
C SER A 46 -3.12 16.44 -27.55
N LYS A 47 -4.27 17.03 -27.22
CA LYS A 47 -4.35 18.23 -26.37
C LYS A 47 -4.39 17.88 -24.88
N PHE A 48 -4.32 16.59 -24.55
CA PHE A 48 -4.45 16.10 -23.18
C PHE A 48 -3.08 15.84 -22.57
N TYR A 49 -2.92 16.24 -21.32
CA TYR A 49 -1.87 15.75 -20.45
C TYR A 49 -2.30 14.39 -19.87
N LEU A 50 -1.68 13.31 -20.32
CA LEU A 50 -2.02 11.95 -19.88
C LEU A 50 -1.34 11.62 -18.55
N VAL A 51 -2.15 11.27 -17.55
CA VAL A 51 -1.70 10.61 -16.32
C VAL A 51 -2.27 9.20 -16.32
N GLN A 52 -1.41 8.22 -16.55
CA GLN A 52 -1.77 6.81 -16.55
C GLN A 52 -1.43 6.20 -15.19
N ALA A 53 -2.44 5.82 -14.41
CA ALA A 53 -2.25 4.92 -13.28
C ALA A 53 -1.97 3.52 -13.81
N THR A 54 -1.02 2.80 -13.23
CA THR A 54 -0.67 1.44 -13.65
C THR A 54 -0.30 0.57 -12.47
N SER A 55 -0.50 -0.75 -12.63
CA SER A 55 0.02 -1.74 -11.70
C SER A 55 1.54 -1.60 -11.60
N PRO A 56 2.12 -1.78 -10.40
CA PRO A 56 3.55 -1.65 -10.23
C PRO A 56 4.33 -2.79 -10.91
N GLN A 57 3.65 -3.84 -11.41
CA GLN A 57 4.27 -4.92 -12.18
C GLN A 57 5.00 -4.39 -13.43
N PRO A 58 6.30 -4.72 -13.62
CA PRO A 58 7.12 -4.25 -14.74
C PRO A 58 6.53 -4.48 -16.12
N SER A 59 5.91 -5.65 -16.32
CA SER A 59 5.25 -6.03 -17.58
C SER A 59 4.16 -5.04 -17.99
N ARG A 60 3.60 -4.31 -17.03
CA ARG A 60 2.50 -3.36 -17.22
C ARG A 60 2.96 -1.92 -17.53
N TRP A 61 4.25 -1.60 -17.34
CA TRP A 61 4.73 -0.22 -17.55
C TRP A 61 6.09 -0.04 -18.21
N LYS A 62 7.05 -0.97 -18.06
CA LYS A 62 8.43 -0.75 -18.52
C LYS A 62 8.54 -0.53 -20.02
N ALA A 63 7.81 -1.31 -20.81
CA ALA A 63 7.90 -1.28 -22.26
C ALA A 63 7.51 0.11 -22.81
N TRP A 64 6.32 0.60 -22.44
CA TRP A 64 5.85 1.89 -22.92
C TRP A 64 6.52 3.07 -22.24
N LYS A 65 7.01 2.93 -20.99
CA LYS A 65 7.86 3.96 -20.40
C LYS A 65 9.10 4.22 -21.24
N LYS A 66 9.77 3.15 -21.71
CA LYS A 66 10.93 3.26 -22.59
C LYS A 66 10.56 3.87 -23.94
N GLN A 67 9.45 3.44 -24.54
CA GLN A 67 9.02 3.93 -25.86
C GLN A 67 8.63 5.41 -25.85
N LEU A 68 7.95 5.85 -24.80
CA LEU A 68 7.39 7.21 -24.71
C LEU A 68 8.22 8.18 -23.86
N SER A 69 9.33 7.73 -23.28
CA SER A 69 10.19 8.53 -22.40
C SER A 69 9.42 9.23 -21.26
N VAL A 70 8.41 8.56 -20.69
CA VAL A 70 7.55 9.15 -19.67
C VAL A 70 8.21 9.21 -18.29
N ALA A 71 7.86 10.25 -17.53
CA ALA A 71 8.17 10.34 -16.12
C ALA A 71 7.33 9.32 -15.31
N ILE A 72 7.91 8.82 -14.22
CA ILE A 72 7.22 7.95 -13.27
C ILE A 72 7.10 8.70 -11.95
N ALA A 73 5.89 8.70 -11.39
CA ALA A 73 5.63 9.11 -10.03
C ALA A 73 5.02 7.93 -9.27
N VAL A 74 5.46 7.73 -8.03
CA VAL A 74 4.85 6.76 -7.12
C VAL A 74 3.95 7.55 -6.17
N MET A 75 2.68 7.17 -6.09
CA MET A 75 1.75 7.80 -5.15
C MET A 75 2.14 7.45 -3.73
N LYS A 76 2.20 8.47 -2.85
CA LYS A 76 2.35 8.24 -1.42
C LYS A 76 1.08 7.58 -0.87
N PRO A 77 1.19 6.80 0.22
CA PRO A 77 0.01 6.31 0.92
C PRO A 77 -0.88 7.47 1.40
N TRP A 78 -2.19 7.26 1.42
CA TRP A 78 -3.16 8.32 1.72
C TRP A 78 -2.95 8.86 3.13
N SER A 79 -2.94 10.17 3.29
CA SER A 79 -3.07 10.82 4.59
C SER A 79 -4.46 10.60 5.18
N TRP A 80 -4.57 10.71 6.50
CA TRP A 80 -5.87 10.67 7.18
C TRP A 80 -6.85 11.70 6.57
N LYS A 81 -6.37 12.91 6.27
CA LYS A 81 -7.21 13.98 5.72
C LYS A 81 -7.77 13.61 4.33
N GLU A 82 -6.94 13.06 3.46
CA GLU A 82 -7.38 12.59 2.14
C GLU A 82 -8.40 11.46 2.28
N LEU A 83 -8.11 10.49 3.16
CA LEU A 83 -8.98 9.33 3.40
C LEU A 83 -10.34 9.74 3.95
N TYR A 84 -10.34 10.63 4.93
CA TYR A 84 -11.55 11.21 5.52
C TYR A 84 -12.39 11.90 4.46
N ILE A 85 -11.82 12.88 3.74
CA ILE A 85 -12.54 13.62 2.69
C ILE A 85 -13.09 12.65 1.63
N GLY A 86 -12.26 11.72 1.14
CA GLY A 86 -12.69 10.74 0.15
C GLY A 86 -13.84 9.86 0.64
N GLY A 87 -13.81 9.43 1.91
CA GLY A 87 -14.78 8.50 2.48
C GLY A 87 -16.08 9.15 2.92
N THR A 88 -16.05 10.41 3.39
CA THR A 88 -17.21 11.10 3.94
C THR A 88 -17.88 12.04 2.96
N GLU A 89 -17.12 12.65 2.04
CA GLU A 89 -17.65 13.66 1.12
C GLU A 89 -17.91 13.12 -0.30
N PHE A 90 -17.11 12.15 -0.75
CA PHE A 90 -17.12 11.69 -2.14
C PHE A 90 -17.74 10.31 -2.36
N ILE A 91 -18.02 9.54 -1.30
CA ILE A 91 -18.71 8.25 -1.37
C ILE A 91 -20.17 8.42 -0.95
N SER A 92 -21.07 7.71 -1.63
CA SER A 92 -22.50 7.69 -1.32
C SER A 92 -22.98 6.24 -1.10
N PRO A 93 -23.54 5.91 0.08
CA PRO A 93 -23.69 6.77 1.25
C PRO A 93 -22.33 7.11 1.91
N PRO A 94 -22.20 8.28 2.59
CA PRO A 94 -21.01 8.63 3.36
C PRO A 94 -20.64 7.54 4.37
N LEU A 95 -19.34 7.27 4.51
CA LEU A 95 -18.83 6.33 5.50
C LEU A 95 -18.82 6.94 6.91
N ASP A 96 -18.98 6.09 7.93
CA ASP A 96 -18.82 6.53 9.31
C ASP A 96 -17.36 6.95 9.59
N ALA A 97 -17.17 8.20 9.98
CA ALA A 97 -15.85 8.79 10.17
C ALA A 97 -15.06 8.14 11.31
N SER A 98 -15.75 7.69 12.37
CA SER A 98 -15.09 7.05 13.51
C SER A 98 -14.58 5.67 13.12
N ALA A 99 -15.42 4.85 12.51
CA ALA A 99 -15.06 3.54 12.00
C ALA A 99 -13.94 3.63 10.96
N LEU A 100 -14.00 4.64 10.07
CA LEU A 100 -12.94 4.89 9.10
C LEU A 100 -11.60 5.25 9.76
N ARG A 101 -11.63 6.03 10.84
CA ARG A 101 -10.43 6.35 11.61
C ARG A 101 -9.86 5.11 12.29
N ASP A 102 -10.70 4.28 12.88
CA ASP A 102 -10.26 3.05 13.56
C ASP A 102 -9.63 2.07 12.56
N VAL A 103 -10.26 1.90 11.40
CA VAL A 103 -9.74 1.06 10.31
C VAL A 103 -8.43 1.62 9.76
N PHE A 104 -8.32 2.94 9.58
CA PHE A 104 -7.07 3.58 9.15
C PHE A 104 -5.92 3.33 10.13
N ILE A 105 -6.17 3.48 11.44
CA ILE A 105 -5.15 3.26 12.47
C ILE A 105 -4.74 1.78 12.54
N LYS A 106 -5.69 0.85 12.36
CA LYS A 106 -5.45 -0.60 12.49
C LYS A 106 -4.87 -1.25 11.25
N TYR A 107 -5.34 -0.88 10.06
CA TYR A 107 -5.03 -1.60 8.81
C TYR A 107 -4.30 -0.72 7.78
N GLY A 108 -3.94 0.51 8.16
CA GLY A 108 -3.06 1.36 7.38
C GLY A 108 -3.77 2.30 6.42
N ARG A 109 -3.04 2.70 5.37
CA ARG A 109 -3.31 3.92 4.59
C ARG A 109 -3.83 3.65 3.18
N SER A 110 -4.41 2.46 2.96
CA SER A 110 -4.98 2.05 1.67
C SER A 110 -6.44 2.46 1.59
N ALA A 111 -6.76 3.48 0.77
CA ALA A 111 -8.11 4.01 0.65
C ALA A 111 -9.14 2.93 0.31
N ARG A 112 -8.86 2.11 -0.71
CA ARG A 112 -9.72 1.00 -1.12
C ARG A 112 -9.98 0.04 0.05
N HIS A 113 -8.92 -0.38 0.73
CA HIS A 113 -9.06 -1.32 1.84
C HIS A 113 -9.85 -0.73 3.01
N CYS A 114 -9.58 0.53 3.37
CA CYS A 114 -10.30 1.21 4.43
C CYS A 114 -11.79 1.34 4.11
N TYR A 115 -12.13 1.76 2.89
CA TYR A 115 -13.52 1.92 2.47
C TYR A 115 -14.26 0.59 2.40
N ASP A 116 -13.60 -0.46 1.89
CA ASP A 116 -14.17 -1.81 1.84
C ASP A 116 -14.50 -2.34 3.25
N LEU A 117 -13.57 -2.17 4.20
CA LEU A 117 -13.74 -2.64 5.58
C LEU A 117 -14.84 -1.89 6.34
N VAL A 118 -14.91 -0.57 6.17
CA VAL A 118 -15.94 0.26 6.84
C VAL A 118 -17.31 0.04 6.22
N GLY A 119 -17.38 -0.06 4.89
CA GLY A 119 -18.62 -0.29 4.16
C GLY A 119 -19.26 -1.66 4.44
N ASN A 120 -18.50 -2.61 5.00
CA ASN A 120 -19.00 -3.95 5.28
C ASN A 120 -18.38 -4.55 6.56
N SER A 121 -19.05 -4.45 7.70
CA SER A 121 -18.55 -4.93 8.99
C SER A 121 -18.22 -6.44 9.02
N ALA A 122 -18.92 -7.27 8.23
CA ALA A 122 -18.62 -8.69 8.10
C ALA A 122 -17.22 -8.93 7.51
N THR A 123 -16.70 -7.99 6.71
CA THR A 123 -15.36 -8.09 6.11
C THR A 123 -14.24 -7.88 7.12
N ILE A 124 -14.44 -7.11 8.20
CA ILE A 124 -13.39 -6.89 9.22
C ILE A 124 -13.07 -8.22 9.93
N ALA A 125 -14.09 -8.92 10.41
CA ALA A 125 -13.88 -10.20 11.10
C ALA A 125 -13.30 -11.27 10.17
N GLN A 126 -13.71 -11.28 8.90
CA GLN A 126 -13.14 -12.18 7.89
C GLN A 126 -11.68 -11.85 7.60
N TRP A 127 -11.37 -10.55 7.45
CA TRP A 127 -10.02 -10.06 7.23
C TRP A 127 -9.10 -10.43 8.39
N GLU A 128 -9.52 -10.19 9.64
CA GLU A 128 -8.78 -10.57 10.84
C GLU A 128 -8.40 -12.05 10.87
N LYS A 129 -9.32 -12.93 10.44
CA LYS A 129 -9.05 -14.38 10.34
C LYS A 129 -8.06 -14.74 9.24
N GLN A 130 -7.93 -13.91 8.21
CA GLN A 130 -7.03 -14.15 7.08
C GLN A 130 -5.61 -13.66 7.36
N ILE A 131 -5.44 -12.63 8.21
CA ILE A 131 -4.14 -12.00 8.48
C ILE A 131 -3.03 -13.03 8.79
N PRO A 132 -3.20 -14.02 9.69
CA PRO A 132 -2.13 -14.99 9.97
C PRO A 132 -1.67 -15.75 8.72
N ASN A 133 -2.61 -16.22 7.90
CA ASN A 133 -2.30 -16.96 6.66
C ASN A 133 -1.62 -16.07 5.61
N LEU A 134 -1.94 -14.78 5.58
CA LEU A 134 -1.29 -13.83 4.68
C LEU A 134 0.14 -13.52 5.13
N LEU A 135 0.37 -13.44 6.44
CA LEU A 135 1.70 -13.21 7.02
C LEU A 135 2.62 -14.41 6.82
N THR A 136 2.13 -15.65 6.91
CA THR A 136 2.93 -16.86 6.65
C THR A 136 3.32 -17.00 5.18
N GLY A 137 2.50 -16.47 4.26
CA GLY A 137 2.80 -16.41 2.83
C GLY A 137 3.61 -15.17 2.41
N MET A 138 3.99 -14.29 3.35
CA MET A 138 4.74 -13.07 3.03
C MET A 138 6.16 -13.46 2.60
N PRO A 139 6.65 -12.97 1.45
CA PRO A 139 8.03 -13.24 1.07
C PRO A 139 8.99 -12.58 2.05
N ASP A 140 10.22 -13.07 2.06
CA ASP A 140 11.33 -12.40 2.73
C ASP A 140 11.37 -10.93 2.31
N ILE A 141 11.50 -10.04 3.29
CA ILE A 141 11.44 -8.60 3.06
C ILE A 141 12.61 -8.08 2.20
N SER A 142 13.72 -8.81 2.11
CA SER A 142 14.80 -8.56 1.14
C SER A 142 14.32 -8.58 -0.32
N VAL A 143 13.19 -9.26 -0.61
CA VAL A 143 12.52 -9.19 -1.91
C VAL A 143 12.08 -7.75 -2.21
N PHE A 144 11.75 -6.93 -1.22
CA PHE A 144 11.32 -5.55 -1.47
C PHE A 144 12.48 -4.54 -1.61
N GLU A 145 13.71 -4.91 -1.28
CA GLU A 145 14.90 -4.02 -1.29
C GLU A 145 15.51 -3.82 -2.69
N GLY A 146 15.03 -4.55 -3.69
CA GLY A 146 15.46 -4.40 -5.08
C GLY A 146 15.15 -3.00 -5.64
N SER A 147 16.14 -2.38 -6.30
CA SER A 147 16.05 -1.04 -6.93
C SER A 147 14.75 -0.86 -7.71
N ILE A 148 13.88 0.00 -7.14
CA ILE A 148 12.49 0.24 -7.52
C ILE A 148 11.65 -1.03 -7.38
N ALA A 149 10.69 -1.00 -6.43
CA ALA A 149 9.69 -2.03 -6.12
C ALA A 149 9.02 -2.71 -7.34
N GLY A 150 9.16 -2.15 -8.55
CA GLY A 150 8.79 -2.82 -9.79
C GLY A 150 9.55 -4.12 -10.04
N ASN A 151 10.89 -4.18 -9.95
CA ASN A 151 11.62 -5.36 -10.44
C ASN A 151 11.28 -6.64 -9.68
N THR A 152 11.14 -6.56 -8.36
CA THR A 152 10.91 -7.75 -7.54
C THR A 152 9.45 -8.15 -7.43
N MET A 153 8.52 -7.21 -7.59
CA MET A 153 7.09 -7.54 -7.68
C MET A 153 6.69 -8.27 -8.98
N HIS A 154 7.63 -8.44 -9.91
CA HIS A 154 7.38 -9.20 -11.13
C HIS A 154 7.05 -10.68 -10.87
N TYR A 155 7.58 -11.25 -9.78
CA TYR A 155 7.47 -12.68 -9.47
C TYR A 155 6.39 -12.99 -8.44
N MET A 156 5.77 -11.98 -7.84
CA MET A 156 4.73 -12.18 -6.85
C MET A 156 3.37 -12.32 -7.55
N ALA A 157 2.62 -13.34 -7.17
CA ALA A 157 1.24 -13.46 -7.61
C ALA A 157 0.40 -12.25 -7.13
N GLU A 158 -0.58 -11.82 -7.92
CA GLU A 158 -1.34 -10.58 -7.68
C GLU A 158 -2.06 -10.58 -6.32
N ASN A 159 -2.54 -11.75 -5.89
CA ASN A 159 -3.13 -11.95 -4.57
C ASN A 159 -2.12 -11.69 -3.44
N ILE A 160 -0.85 -12.06 -3.62
CA ILE A 160 0.21 -11.81 -2.64
C ILE A 160 0.52 -10.31 -2.61
N MET A 161 0.71 -9.65 -3.76
CA MET A 161 0.91 -8.20 -3.79
C MET A 161 -0.23 -7.43 -3.12
N LYS A 162 -1.48 -7.84 -3.40
CA LYS A 162 -2.66 -7.25 -2.77
C LYS A 162 -2.63 -7.42 -1.26
N ALA A 163 -2.41 -8.64 -0.76
CA ALA A 163 -2.32 -8.93 0.67
C ALA A 163 -1.16 -8.16 1.33
N THR A 164 0.02 -8.20 0.73
CA THR A 164 1.22 -7.50 1.19
C THR A 164 0.96 -5.99 1.28
N SER A 165 0.29 -5.38 0.30
CA SER A 165 -0.05 -3.94 0.34
C SER A 165 -0.98 -3.52 1.48
N GLN A 166 -1.63 -4.49 2.13
CA GLN A 166 -2.52 -4.28 3.28
C GLN A 166 -1.81 -4.56 4.62
N LEU A 167 -0.63 -5.18 4.59
CA LEU A 167 0.15 -5.57 5.78
C LEU A 167 1.41 -4.72 5.96
N ILE A 168 2.04 -4.34 4.84
CA ILE A 168 3.23 -3.49 4.80
C ILE A 168 2.98 -2.21 4.02
N THR A 169 3.68 -1.15 4.39
CA THR A 169 3.79 0.08 3.61
C THR A 169 5.19 0.14 3.00
N ILE A 170 5.24 0.35 1.69
CA ILE A 170 6.48 0.65 0.97
C ILE A 170 6.55 2.17 0.81
N ILE A 171 7.57 2.78 1.42
CA ILE A 171 7.84 4.22 1.34
C ILE A 171 8.94 4.40 0.29
N PRO A 172 8.63 4.99 -0.87
CA PRO A 172 9.65 5.27 -1.88
C PRO A 172 10.68 6.25 -1.32
N ASP A 173 11.96 5.89 -1.42
CA ASP A 173 13.07 6.80 -1.21
C ASP A 173 13.66 7.10 -2.59
N THR A 174 13.73 8.39 -2.97
CA THR A 174 14.22 8.80 -4.29
C THR A 174 15.74 8.66 -4.41
N ASP A 175 16.45 8.68 -3.28
CA ASP A 175 17.91 8.70 -3.23
C ASP A 175 18.50 7.39 -2.68
N ARG A 176 17.65 6.46 -2.20
CA ARG A 176 18.05 5.18 -1.59
C ARG A 176 17.12 4.03 -1.98
N GLN A 177 17.31 2.87 -1.33
CA GLN A 177 16.38 1.75 -1.42
C GLN A 177 15.04 2.13 -0.77
N PRO A 178 13.91 1.62 -1.29
CA PRO A 178 12.59 1.86 -0.70
C PRO A 178 12.56 1.31 0.73
N HIS A 179 11.94 2.05 1.65
CA HIS A 179 11.77 1.62 3.04
C HIS A 179 10.51 0.78 3.16
N VAL A 180 10.60 -0.36 3.84
CA VAL A 180 9.45 -1.22 4.12
C VAL A 180 9.15 -1.20 5.61
N THR A 181 7.88 -0.98 5.94
CA THR A 181 7.41 -0.90 7.33
C THR A 181 6.09 -1.63 7.49
N LEU A 182 5.76 -2.07 8.71
CA LEU A 182 4.42 -2.60 9.02
C LEU A 182 3.40 -1.47 9.07
N VAL A 183 2.18 -1.71 8.58
CA VAL A 183 1.15 -0.65 8.52
C VAL A 183 0.70 -0.14 9.89
N SER A 184 0.82 -0.95 10.94
CA SER A 184 0.36 -0.58 12.29
C SER A 184 0.91 -1.51 13.37
N ARG A 185 0.78 -1.08 14.63
CA ARG A 185 1.02 -1.93 15.81
C ARG A 185 0.10 -3.15 15.85
N HIS A 186 -1.13 -3.02 15.35
CA HIS A 186 -2.09 -4.11 15.29
C HIS A 186 -1.59 -5.24 14.40
N ILE A 187 -1.09 -4.89 13.20
CA ILE A 187 -0.46 -5.86 12.30
C ILE A 187 0.84 -6.41 12.88
N ALA A 188 1.63 -5.58 13.58
CA ALA A 188 2.81 -6.07 14.31
C ALA A 188 2.47 -7.13 15.37
N GLY A 189 1.32 -7.00 16.04
CA GLY A 189 0.82 -8.01 16.97
C GLY A 189 0.54 -9.36 16.31
N HIS A 190 -0.13 -9.34 15.15
CA HIS A 190 -0.38 -10.57 14.36
C HIS A 190 0.91 -11.15 13.80
N PHE A 191 1.78 -10.30 13.27
CA PHE A 191 3.09 -10.68 12.76
C PHE A 191 3.94 -11.37 13.83
N PHE A 192 4.03 -10.77 15.01
CA PHE A 192 4.75 -11.32 16.14
C PHE A 192 4.27 -12.73 16.51
N ARG A 193 2.95 -12.94 16.60
CA ARG A 193 2.37 -14.26 16.88
C ARG A 193 2.69 -15.26 15.79
N ALA A 194 2.44 -14.90 14.53
CA ALA A 194 2.67 -15.79 13.40
C ALA A 194 4.14 -16.22 13.28
N VAL A 195 5.08 -15.29 13.46
CA VAL A 195 6.50 -15.60 13.33
C VAL A 195 7.03 -16.36 14.54
N LEU A 196 6.62 -16.03 15.77
CA LEU A 196 7.04 -16.79 16.95
C LEU A 196 6.51 -18.23 16.96
N GLU A 197 5.27 -18.45 16.52
CA GLU A 197 4.66 -19.78 16.48
C GLU A 197 5.31 -20.70 15.43
N HIS A 198 5.97 -20.13 14.42
CA HIS A 198 6.47 -20.90 13.28
C HIS A 198 7.98 -20.88 13.09
N ASN A 199 8.67 -19.77 13.39
CA ASN A 199 10.11 -19.63 13.14
C ASN A 199 10.75 -18.45 13.89
N TYR A 200 11.39 -18.74 15.03
CA TYR A 200 12.06 -17.73 15.88
C TYR A 200 13.24 -17.02 15.20
N GLU A 201 13.96 -17.68 14.29
CA GLU A 201 15.09 -17.05 13.56
C GLU A 201 14.58 -15.99 12.57
N MET A 202 13.49 -16.31 11.88
CA MET A 202 12.82 -15.39 10.97
C MET A 202 12.36 -14.12 11.70
N PHE A 203 11.92 -14.21 12.97
CA PHE A 203 11.55 -13.04 13.78
C PHE A 203 12.71 -12.04 13.88
N TRP A 204 13.92 -12.52 14.20
CA TRP A 204 15.08 -11.64 14.35
C TRP A 204 15.55 -11.03 13.03
N SER A 205 15.41 -11.77 11.92
CA SER A 205 15.67 -11.20 10.58
C SER A 205 14.79 -9.97 10.34
N TYR A 206 13.46 -10.13 10.51
CA TYR A 206 12.51 -9.05 10.34
C TYR A 206 12.71 -7.91 11.35
N PHE A 207 12.99 -8.24 12.62
CA PHE A 207 13.27 -7.25 13.65
C PHE A 207 14.46 -6.36 13.29
N ASN A 208 15.59 -6.96 12.90
CA ASN A 208 16.81 -6.24 12.52
C ASN A 208 16.60 -5.37 11.28
N GLN A 209 15.70 -5.78 10.40
CA GLN A 209 15.39 -5.00 9.21
C GLN A 209 14.50 -3.80 9.53
N PHE A 210 13.47 -3.98 10.35
CA PHE A 210 12.61 -2.88 10.78
C PHE A 210 13.32 -1.89 11.71
N SER A 211 14.40 -2.29 12.39
CA SER A 211 15.16 -1.41 13.29
C SER A 211 16.01 -0.38 12.53
N SER A 212 16.21 -0.57 11.22
CA SER A 212 16.91 0.38 10.36
C SER A 212 16.08 1.60 9.94
N VAL A 213 14.77 1.61 10.21
CA VAL A 213 13.84 2.68 9.81
C VAL A 213 13.82 3.79 10.87
N SER A 214 14.03 5.06 10.50
CA SER A 214 14.29 6.15 11.45
C SER A 214 13.06 6.98 11.90
N GLU A 215 11.87 6.39 12.03
CA GLU A 215 10.67 7.13 12.46
C GLU A 215 10.38 6.99 13.97
N THR A 216 9.70 8.00 14.54
CA THR A 216 9.48 8.23 16.00
C THR A 216 8.94 7.06 16.82
N ARG A 217 8.36 6.05 16.17
CA ARG A 217 8.17 4.73 16.76
C ARG A 217 8.21 3.67 15.66
N THR A 218 9.20 2.80 15.68
CA THR A 218 9.44 1.87 14.56
C THR A 218 8.63 0.58 14.75
N PRO A 219 8.32 -0.17 13.68
CA PRO A 219 7.78 -1.52 13.82
C PRO A 219 8.67 -2.41 14.68
N ALA A 220 10.00 -2.22 14.64
CA ALA A 220 10.91 -2.96 15.50
C ALA A 220 10.64 -2.67 16.98
N GLU A 221 10.39 -1.42 17.38
CA GLU A 221 10.01 -1.13 18.76
C GLU A 221 8.70 -1.81 19.17
N TRP A 222 7.70 -1.88 18.28
CA TRP A 222 6.48 -2.64 18.56
C TRP A 222 6.75 -4.13 18.75
N LEU A 223 7.58 -4.72 17.90
CA LEU A 223 7.97 -6.13 17.99
C LEU A 223 8.79 -6.40 19.27
N TRP A 224 9.69 -5.48 19.64
CA TRP A 224 10.47 -5.56 20.88
C TRP A 224 9.55 -5.55 22.11
N GLU A 225 8.61 -4.61 22.18
CA GLU A 225 7.67 -4.52 23.30
C GLU A 225 6.83 -5.80 23.44
N LEU A 226 6.34 -6.32 22.32
CA LEU A 226 5.57 -7.57 22.31
C LEU A 226 6.42 -8.75 22.80
N HIS A 227 7.68 -8.82 22.38
CA HIS A 227 8.65 -9.81 22.84
C HIS A 227 8.92 -9.70 24.33
N ALA A 228 9.23 -8.50 24.83
CA ALA A 228 9.50 -8.24 26.23
C ALA A 228 8.32 -8.63 27.14
N ILE A 229 7.08 -8.29 26.73
CA ILE A 229 5.85 -8.67 27.45
C ILE A 229 5.72 -10.20 27.51
N LEU A 230 5.95 -10.91 26.41
CA LEU A 230 5.87 -12.38 26.38
C LEU A 230 6.90 -13.03 27.31
N VAL A 231 8.14 -12.57 27.28
CA VAL A 231 9.21 -13.06 28.15
C VAL A 231 8.84 -12.83 29.62
N GLU A 232 8.37 -11.64 29.97
CA GLU A 232 7.95 -11.33 31.34
C GLU A 232 6.82 -12.27 31.81
N LEU A 233 5.80 -12.50 30.98
CA LEU A 233 4.70 -13.40 31.29
C LEU A 233 5.18 -14.84 31.50
N SER A 234 6.09 -15.33 30.64
CA SER A 234 6.63 -16.69 30.75
C SER A 234 7.41 -16.91 32.05
N THR A 235 8.23 -15.93 32.47
CA THR A 235 9.03 -16.02 33.70
C THR A 235 8.19 -15.99 34.98
N LYS A 236 7.05 -15.30 34.96
CA LYS A 236 6.11 -15.28 36.10
C LYS A 236 5.43 -16.63 36.29
N THR A 237 5.03 -17.30 35.21
CA THR A 237 4.38 -18.62 35.28
C THR A 237 5.31 -19.70 35.87
N THR A 238 6.61 -19.66 35.57
CA THR A 238 7.58 -20.63 36.12
C THR A 238 7.85 -20.44 37.62
N ARG A 239 7.62 -19.25 38.18
CA ARG A 239 7.86 -18.97 39.61
C ARG A 239 6.72 -19.37 40.53
N THR A 240 5.54 -19.68 39.97
CA THR A 240 4.34 -20.03 40.73
C THR A 240 4.07 -21.53 40.82
N ASN A 241 4.91 -22.35 40.19
CA ASN A 241 4.88 -23.82 40.25
C ASN A 241 6.09 -24.33 41.05
#